data_AF-A0A7J2LWL0-F1
#
_entry.id   AF-A0A7J2LWL0-F1
#
_cell.length_a   1.000
_cell.length_b   1.000
_cell.length_c   1.000
_cell.angle_alpha   90.00
_cell.angle_beta   90.00
_cell.angle_gamma   90.00
#
_symmetry.space_group_name_H-M   'P 1'
#
loop_
_entity.id
_entity.type
_entity.pdbx_description
1 polymer ?
#
loop_
_entity_poly.entity_id
_entity_poly.type
_entity_poly.pdbx_seq_one_letter_code
_entity_poly.pdbx_strand_id
1 'polypeptide(L)' 'VIQAFSEGGRTFGSVRIYPVRIVGCDYPTHALFAERRHYGDDVLELISPVNLRETLGIKDGDLLNVELL' A
#
# COMPACT_ATOMS: atom_id res chain seq x y z
N VAL A 1 2.91 12.87 -3.53
CA VAL A 1 2.52 12.30 -4.84
C VAL A 1 3.79 11.95 -5.58
N ILE A 2 3.90 10.71 -6.08
CA ILE A 2 4.97 10.30 -7.00
C ILE A 2 4.44 10.47 -8.42
N GLN A 3 5.21 11.18 -9.25
CA GLN A 3 4.82 11.51 -10.62
C GLN A 3 4.91 10.30 -11.54
N ALA A 4 4.05 10.29 -12.56
CA ALA A 4 4.09 9.30 -13.62
C ALA A 4 5.42 9.36 -14.39
N PHE A 5 5.86 8.22 -14.91
CA PHE A 5 7.06 8.13 -15.74
C PHE A 5 6.87 7.08 -16.84
N SER A 6 7.78 7.07 -17.81
CA SER A 6 7.80 6.07 -18.88
C SER A 6 9.19 5.45 -19.00
N GLU A 7 9.24 4.14 -19.12
CA GLU A 7 10.47 3.36 -19.21
C GLU A 7 10.22 2.09 -20.03
N GLY A 8 11.17 1.72 -20.90
CA GLY A 8 11.08 0.46 -21.68
C GLY A 8 9.84 0.35 -22.57
N GLY A 9 9.31 1.46 -23.09
CA GLY A 9 8.08 1.47 -23.90
C GLY A 9 6.78 1.31 -23.10
N ARG A 10 6.83 1.39 -21.78
CA ARG A 10 5.67 1.37 -20.88
C ARG A 10 5.53 2.68 -20.13
N THR A 11 4.29 3.05 -19.81
CA THR A 11 3.98 4.20 -18.96
C THR A 11 3.42 3.73 -17.63
N PHE A 12 3.94 4.28 -16.54
CA PHE A 12 3.53 4.03 -15.18
C PHE A 12 2.81 5.27 -14.67
N GLY A 13 1.55 5.10 -14.27
CA GLY A 13 0.70 6.19 -13.78
C GLY A 13 1.22 6.80 -12.47
N SER A 14 0.73 7.98 -12.13
CA SER A 14 1.11 8.62 -10.86
C SER A 14 0.44 7.90 -9.67
N VAL A 15 1.08 8.00 -8.51
CA VAL A 15 0.60 7.37 -7.27
C VAL A 15 0.62 8.38 -6.13
N ARG A 16 -0.48 8.45 -5.38
CA ARG A 16 -0.51 9.14 -4.10
C ARG A 16 -0.12 8.15 -3.00
N ILE A 17 0.75 8.58 -2.11
CA ILE A 17 1.30 7.76 -1.03
C ILE A 17 1.03 8.49 0.28
N TYR A 18 0.50 7.76 1.25
CA TYR A 18 0.21 8.26 2.58
C TYR A 18 0.91 7.39 3.62
N PRO A 19 1.66 7.96 4.57
CA PRO A 19 2.19 7.20 5.69
C PRO A 19 1.03 6.67 6.53
N VAL A 20 1.13 5.40 6.93
CA VAL A 20 0.14 4.76 7.79
C VAL A 20 0.84 3.93 8.86
N ARG A 21 0.14 3.72 9.97
CA ARG A 21 0.53 2.78 11.02
C ARG A 21 -0.40 1.57 10.97
N ILE A 22 0.17 0.38 11.00
CA ILE A 22 -0.57 -0.84 11.31
C ILE A 22 -0.42 -1.08 12.82
N VAL A 23 -1.52 -1.22 13.54
CA VAL A 23 -1.48 -1.48 14.99
C VAL A 23 -0.75 -2.80 15.26
N GLY A 24 0.31 -2.75 16.06
CA GLY A 24 1.16 -3.92 16.37
C GLY A 24 2.26 -4.20 15.34
N CYS A 25 2.50 -3.30 14.38
CA CYS A 25 3.61 -3.37 13.43
C CYS A 25 4.52 -2.15 13.58
N ASP A 26 5.80 -2.38 13.85
CA ASP A 26 6.79 -1.30 13.98
C ASP A 26 7.47 -0.93 12.65
N TYR A 27 7.12 -1.62 11.56
CA TYR A 27 7.70 -1.34 10.25
C TYR A 27 6.99 -0.19 9.54
N PRO A 28 7.75 0.72 8.89
CA PRO A 28 7.15 1.82 8.15
C PRO A 28 6.24 1.26 7.05
N THR A 29 5.02 1.76 7.02
CA THR A 29 3.99 1.29 6.09
C THR A 29 3.36 2.49 5.40
N HIS A 30 3.02 2.32 4.12
CA HIS A 30 2.37 3.37 3.36
C HIS A 30 1.17 2.81 2.61
N ALA A 31 0.08 3.58 2.59
CA ALA A 31 -1.05 3.34 1.71
C ALA A 31 -0.80 3.93 0.33
N LEU A 32 -1.11 3.17 -0.71
CA LEU A 32 -0.97 3.56 -2.11
C LEU A 32 -2.34 3.80 -2.74
N PHE A 33 -2.43 4.88 -3.52
CA PHE A 33 -3.60 5.19 -4.32
C PHE A 33 -3.13 5.57 -5.73
N ALA A 34 -3.12 4.57 -6.62
CA ALA A 34 -2.82 4.78 -8.04
C ALA A 34 -3.96 5.55 -8.74
N GLU A 35 -3.62 6.32 -9.77
CA GLU A 35 -4.62 7.01 -10.63
C GLU A 35 -5.54 6.04 -11.38
N ARG A 36 -5.04 4.86 -11.73
CA ARG A 36 -5.82 3.77 -12.30
C ARG A 36 -5.67 2.55 -11.40
N ARG A 37 -6.76 2.15 -10.75
CA ARG A 37 -6.80 0.98 -9.88
C ARG A 37 -7.56 -0.15 -10.55
N HIS A 38 -7.14 -1.38 -10.26
CA HIS A 38 -7.87 -2.58 -10.66
C HIS A 38 -9.08 -2.85 -9.75
N TYR A 39 -8.95 -2.49 -8.48
CA TYR A 39 -10.00 -2.60 -7.48
C TYR A 39 -10.64 -1.23 -7.20
N GLY A 40 -11.86 -1.26 -6.64
CA GLY A 40 -12.60 -0.05 -6.26
C GLY A 40 -11.99 0.67 -5.06
N ASP A 41 -12.70 1.68 -4.56
CA ASP A 41 -12.29 2.44 -3.37
C ASP A 41 -12.45 1.67 -2.04
N ASP A 42 -12.99 0.45 -2.11
CA ASP A 42 -13.14 -0.50 -1.01
C ASP A 42 -11.88 -1.34 -0.74
N VAL A 43 -10.87 -1.25 -1.61
CA VAL A 43 -9.59 -1.95 -1.46
C VAL A 43 -8.45 -0.96 -1.21
N LEU A 44 -7.78 -1.13 -0.07
CA LEU A 44 -6.58 -0.38 0.30
C LEU A 44 -5.32 -1.21 -0.02
N GLU A 45 -4.41 -0.64 -0.80
CA GLU A 45 -3.11 -1.24 -1.08
C GLU A 45 -2.04 -0.70 -0.11
N LEU A 46 -1.27 -1.60 0.51
CA LEU A 46 -0.23 -1.28 1.49
C LEU A 46 1.15 -1.76 1.03
N ILE A 47 2.18 -0.94 1.27
CA ILE A 47 3.58 -1.34 1.09
C ILE A 47 4.40 -1.13 2.35
N SER A 48 5.36 -2.03 2.57
CA SER A 48 6.29 -2.04 3.70
C SER A 48 7.61 -2.68 3.25
N PRO A 49 8.76 -2.38 3.89
CA PRO A 49 10.04 -3.04 3.56
C PRO A 49 10.08 -4.53 3.92
N VAL A 50 9.07 -5.04 4.62
CA VAL A 50 8.97 -6.45 5.04
C VAL A 50 7.72 -7.11 4.46
N ASN A 51 7.74 -8.45 4.41
CA ASN A 51 6.53 -9.22 4.15
C ASN A 51 5.59 -9.12 5.36
N LEU A 52 4.57 -8.26 5.26
CA LEU A 52 3.61 -8.03 6.35
C LEU A 52 2.84 -9.29 6.75
N ARG A 53 2.57 -10.21 5.81
CA ARG A 53 1.83 -11.45 6.12
C ARG A 53 2.64 -12.37 7.02
N GLU A 54 3.90 -12.58 6.68
CA GLU A 54 4.82 -13.38 7.51
C GLU A 54 5.13 -12.69 8.83
N THR A 55 5.37 -11.38 8.79
CA THR A 55 5.75 -10.59 9.97
C THR A 55 4.63 -10.55 11.00
N LEU A 56 3.37 -10.42 10.56
CA LEU A 56 2.20 -10.33 11.44
C LEU A 56 1.50 -11.67 11.64
N GLY A 57 1.92 -12.72 10.93
CA GLY A 57 1.30 -14.05 11.00
C GLY A 57 -0.15 -14.09 10.49
N ILE A 58 -0.50 -13.24 9.53
CA ILE A 58 -1.88 -13.05 9.05
C ILE A 58 -2.15 -13.76 7.72
N LYS A 59 -3.43 -14.05 7.49
CA LYS A 59 -3.98 -14.65 6.27
C LYS A 59 -5.23 -13.90 5.80
N ASP A 60 -5.76 -14.34 4.66
CA ASP A 60 -7.00 -13.76 4.12
C ASP A 60 -8.17 -13.93 5.10
N GLY A 61 -8.91 -12.84 5.31
CA GLY A 61 -10.01 -12.77 6.27
C GLY A 61 -9.62 -12.30 7.66
N ASP A 62 -8.33 -12.20 7.98
CA ASP A 62 -7.88 -11.62 9.25
C ASP A 62 -8.08 -10.10 9.26
N LEU A 63 -8.42 -9.56 10.43
CA LEU A 63 -8.66 -8.14 10.63
C LEU A 63 -7.35 -7.41 10.98
N LEU A 64 -7.13 -6.27 10.33
CA LEU A 64 -6.02 -5.36 10.58
C LEU A 64 -6.56 -3.97 10.84
N ASN A 65 -6.01 -3.30 11.86
CA ASN A 65 -6.27 -1.88 12.11
C ASN A 65 -5.16 -1.05 11.47
N VAL A 66 -5.55 -0.20 10.52
CA VAL A 66 -4.66 0.70 9.78
C VAL A 66 -5.07 2.14 10.07
N GLU A 67 -4.13 2.95 10.51
CA GLU A 67 -4.35 4.33 10.91
C GLU A 67 -3.55 5.26 10.00
N LEU A 68 -4.22 6.30 9.48
CA LEU A 68 -3.57 7.37 8.74
C LEU A 68 -2.73 8.23 9.69
N LEU A 69 -1.52 8.60 9.28
CA LEU A 69 -0.61 9.49 10.00
C LEU A 69 -0.66 10.93 9.48
#